data_AF-A0A5S4HFR5-F1
#
_entry.id   AF-A0A5S4HFR5-F1
#
_cell.length_a   1.000
_cell.length_b   1.000
_cell.length_c   1.000
_cell.angle_alpha   90.00
_cell.angle_beta   90.00
_cell.angle_gamma   90.00
#
_symmetry.space_group_name_H-M   'P 1'
#
loop_
_entity.id
_entity.type
_entity.pdbx_description
1 polymer ?
#
loop_
_entity_poly.entity_id
_entity_poly.type
_entity_poly.pdbx_seq_one_letter_code
_entity_poly.pdbx_strand_id
1 'polypeptide(L)'
;MADDWFDLPERPPRLADCRPYGVRGGLAQPDPQVERDLAEALSPGVRFPDPRGTWIRLVNGGGPADDPFRASNAADCALAVLSTWHGEPATAAPRLPEYDRIGRPALTGERGSVHRIEQWVGQRLQYLGQGRHAYPIIARRLLDAGHGASAVIVVRWPGGGSHAWNAVNSGGEVIWIDAQRGHMSVEPPYTTVTGVFCVILDRRGRPR
;
A
#
# COMPACT_ATOMS: atom_id res chain seq x y z
N MET A 1 -8.33 23.08 -13.13
CA MET A 1 -7.11 22.23 -13.22
C MET A 1 -7.05 21.46 -11.93
N ALA A 2 -6.95 20.12 -11.99
CA ALA A 2 -6.94 19.30 -10.77
C ALA A 2 -5.64 19.60 -9.99
N ASP A 3 -5.79 19.92 -8.71
CA ASP A 3 -4.71 20.28 -7.77
C ASP A 3 -4.45 19.08 -6.83
N ASP A 4 -4.43 17.88 -7.40
CA ASP A 4 -4.28 16.61 -6.67
C ASP A 4 -2.79 16.26 -6.52
N TRP A 5 -2.46 15.43 -5.55
CA TRP A 5 -1.07 15.21 -5.10
C TRP A 5 -0.07 14.94 -6.24
N PHE A 6 -0.46 14.13 -7.23
CA PHE A 6 0.43 13.72 -8.32
C PHE A 6 0.49 14.72 -9.49
N ASP A 7 -0.28 15.81 -9.42
CA ASP A 7 -0.18 16.98 -10.32
C ASP A 7 0.75 18.05 -9.76
N LEU A 8 1.10 17.97 -8.46
CA LEU A 8 1.92 18.98 -7.78
C LEU A 8 3.42 18.78 -8.06
N PRO A 9 4.24 19.84 -8.05
CA PRO A 9 5.69 19.73 -8.17
C PRO A 9 6.33 18.89 -7.07
N GLU A 10 5.78 18.90 -5.84
CA GLU A 10 6.28 18.11 -4.72
C GLU A 10 5.75 16.67 -4.69
N ARG A 11 5.20 16.17 -5.80
CA ARG A 11 4.75 14.78 -5.92
C ARG A 11 5.86 13.77 -5.64
N PRO A 12 5.52 12.55 -5.20
CA PRO A 12 6.50 11.47 -5.12
C PRO A 12 7.04 11.08 -6.51
N PRO A 13 8.26 10.54 -6.58
CA PRO A 13 8.74 9.89 -7.79
C PRO A 13 7.84 8.70 -8.16
N ARG A 14 7.82 8.30 -9.44
CA ARG A 14 7.10 7.11 -9.85
C ARG A 14 7.59 5.92 -9.03
N LEU A 15 6.66 5.06 -8.61
CA LEU A 15 6.98 3.98 -7.68
C LEU A 15 8.06 3.04 -8.24
N ALA A 16 8.02 2.76 -9.55
CA ALA A 16 9.03 1.95 -10.24
C ALA A 16 10.45 2.52 -10.13
N ASP A 17 10.62 3.84 -10.09
CA ASP A 17 11.94 4.49 -10.12
C ASP A 17 12.63 4.52 -8.75
N CYS A 18 11.88 4.27 -7.67
CA CYS A 18 12.38 4.34 -6.29
C CYS A 18 12.46 2.97 -5.58
N ARG A 19 12.07 1.89 -6.26
CA ARG A 19 12.10 0.55 -5.67
C ARG A 19 13.55 0.04 -5.54
N PRO A 20 13.89 -0.63 -4.44
CA PRO A 20 15.21 -1.23 -4.25
C PRO A 20 15.31 -2.54 -5.06
N TYR A 21 15.37 -2.45 -6.39
CA TYR A 21 15.43 -3.62 -7.26
C TYR A 21 16.80 -4.32 -7.22
N GLY A 22 16.78 -5.66 -7.25
CA GLY A 22 17.99 -6.47 -7.43
C GLY A 22 18.99 -6.44 -6.26
N VAL A 23 18.66 -5.80 -5.15
CA VAL A 23 19.50 -5.75 -3.95
C VAL A 23 18.99 -6.72 -2.88
N ARG A 24 19.89 -7.26 -2.07
CA ARG A 24 19.54 -8.14 -0.95
C ARG A 24 18.60 -7.44 0.02
N GLY A 25 17.49 -8.09 0.37
CA GLY A 25 16.42 -7.50 1.16
C GLY A 25 15.52 -6.57 0.36
N GLY A 26 15.71 -6.44 -0.95
CA GLY A 26 14.97 -5.60 -1.88
C GLY A 26 13.93 -6.37 -2.71
N LEU A 27 13.55 -5.80 -3.85
CA LEU A 27 12.44 -6.27 -4.67
C LEU A 27 12.94 -6.86 -6.00
N ALA A 28 12.16 -7.76 -6.59
CA ALA A 28 12.30 -8.14 -7.99
C ALA A 28 11.41 -7.24 -8.87
N GLN A 29 11.61 -7.26 -10.19
CA GLN A 29 10.73 -6.52 -11.09
C GLN A 29 9.33 -7.14 -11.07
N PRO A 30 8.25 -6.34 -11.13
CA PRO A 30 6.92 -6.86 -11.38
C PRO A 30 6.83 -7.56 -12.74
N ASP A 31 5.84 -8.44 -12.89
CA ASP A 31 5.55 -9.07 -14.18
C ASP A 31 4.90 -8.03 -15.12
N PRO A 32 5.47 -7.76 -16.30
CA PRO A 32 4.91 -6.80 -17.24
C PRO A 32 3.49 -7.13 -17.72
N GLN A 33 3.08 -8.41 -17.72
CA GLN A 33 1.71 -8.78 -18.06
C GLN A 33 0.74 -8.34 -16.96
N VAL A 34 1.10 -8.57 -15.70
CA VAL A 34 0.28 -8.12 -14.56
C VAL A 34 0.17 -6.59 -14.54
N GLU A 35 1.24 -5.87 -14.92
CA GLU A 35 1.20 -4.40 -15.07
C GLU A 35 0.22 -3.95 -16.17
N ARG A 36 0.19 -4.66 -17.31
CA ARG A 36 -0.80 -4.40 -18.37
C ARG A 36 -2.22 -4.69 -17.90
N ASP A 37 -2.45 -5.83 -17.26
CA ASP A 37 -3.78 -6.23 -16.78
C ASP A 37 -4.35 -5.21 -15.78
N LEU A 38 -3.51 -4.69 -14.87
CA LEU A 38 -3.91 -3.62 -13.96
C LEU A 38 -4.25 -2.32 -14.70
N ALA A 39 -3.43 -1.93 -15.67
CA ALA A 39 -3.65 -0.71 -16.44
C ALA A 39 -4.94 -0.79 -17.27
N GLU A 40 -5.24 -1.95 -17.87
CA GLU A 40 -6.46 -2.20 -18.65
C GLU A 40 -7.72 -2.26 -17.79
N ALA A 41 -7.60 -2.68 -16.52
CA ALA A 41 -8.70 -2.67 -15.57
C ALA A 41 -9.14 -1.26 -15.13
N LEU A 42 -8.37 -0.22 -15.49
CA LEU A 42 -8.59 1.16 -15.09
C LEU A 42 -8.79 2.04 -16.33
N SER A 43 -9.66 3.05 -16.23
CA SER A 43 -9.71 4.08 -17.26
C SER A 43 -8.41 4.90 -17.25
N PRO A 44 -7.84 5.24 -18.41
CA PRO A 44 -6.60 6.02 -18.46
C PRO A 44 -6.69 7.32 -17.66
N GLY A 45 -5.73 7.54 -16.77
CA GLY A 45 -5.67 8.74 -15.91
C GLY A 45 -6.73 8.82 -14.82
N VAL A 46 -7.49 7.75 -14.57
CA VAL A 46 -8.48 7.73 -13.48
C VAL A 46 -7.79 7.98 -12.14
N ARG A 47 -8.32 8.92 -11.37
CA ARG A 47 -7.94 9.14 -9.97
C ARG A 47 -9.06 8.66 -9.08
N PHE A 48 -8.68 8.12 -7.92
CA PHE A 48 -9.58 7.63 -6.89
C PHE A 48 -10.57 6.57 -7.42
N PRO A 49 -10.12 5.56 -8.18
CA PRO A 49 -11.00 4.54 -8.75
C PRO A 49 -11.71 3.75 -7.65
N ASP A 50 -12.97 3.37 -7.85
CA ASP A 50 -13.74 2.65 -6.83
C ASP A 50 -12.96 1.41 -6.32
N PRO A 51 -12.63 1.35 -5.01
CA PRO A 51 -11.93 0.20 -4.42
C PRO A 51 -12.71 -1.13 -4.53
N ARG A 52 -14.00 -1.08 -4.89
CA ARG A 52 -14.81 -2.28 -5.19
C ARG A 52 -14.53 -2.87 -6.56
N GLY A 53 -13.80 -2.17 -7.41
CA GLY A 53 -13.35 -2.67 -8.71
C GLY A 53 -12.32 -3.79 -8.60
N THR A 54 -11.99 -4.38 -9.74
CA THR A 54 -11.05 -5.51 -9.84
C THR A 54 -9.60 -5.12 -9.55
N TRP A 55 -9.24 -3.84 -9.69
CA TRP A 55 -7.86 -3.34 -9.58
C TRP A 55 -7.19 -3.70 -8.26
N ILE A 56 -7.92 -3.75 -7.13
CA ILE A 56 -7.37 -4.15 -5.82
C ILE A 56 -6.75 -5.55 -5.86
N ARG A 57 -7.39 -6.49 -6.58
CA ARG A 57 -6.88 -7.87 -6.74
C ARG A 57 -5.67 -7.93 -7.66
N LEU A 58 -5.59 -7.02 -8.61
CA LEU A 58 -4.50 -6.96 -9.60
C LEU A 58 -3.24 -6.27 -9.05
N VAL A 59 -3.35 -5.45 -7.99
CA VAL A 59 -2.19 -4.82 -7.36
C VAL A 59 -1.14 -5.87 -6.99
N ASN A 60 -1.51 -7.01 -6.39
CA ASN A 60 -0.57 -8.11 -6.12
C ASN A 60 -0.81 -9.30 -7.04
N GLY A 61 -1.07 -9.06 -8.33
CA GLY A 61 -1.43 -10.10 -9.31
C GLY A 61 -0.40 -11.24 -9.41
N GLY A 62 -0.88 -12.44 -9.74
CA GLY A 62 -0.21 -13.74 -9.53
C GLY A 62 -0.29 -14.21 -8.08
N GLY A 63 -0.06 -13.29 -7.13
CA GLY A 63 -0.21 -13.55 -5.70
C GLY A 63 0.77 -14.61 -5.16
N PRO A 64 0.65 -14.95 -3.86
CA PRO A 64 1.59 -15.84 -3.19
C PRO A 64 1.52 -17.31 -3.61
N ALA A 65 0.47 -17.71 -4.33
CA ALA A 65 0.30 -19.08 -4.83
C ALA A 65 1.22 -19.35 -6.03
N ASP A 66 1.33 -18.38 -6.94
CA ASP A 66 2.18 -18.49 -8.14
C ASP A 66 3.62 -18.06 -7.84
N ASP A 67 3.80 -17.05 -6.97
CA ASP A 67 5.11 -16.57 -6.53
C ASP A 67 5.13 -16.35 -5.00
N PRO A 68 5.81 -17.22 -4.23
CA PRO A 68 5.83 -17.12 -2.77
C PRO A 68 6.43 -15.79 -2.27
N PHE A 69 7.24 -15.11 -3.07
CA PHE A 69 7.84 -13.81 -2.72
C PHE A 69 6.82 -12.66 -2.74
N ARG A 70 5.59 -12.90 -3.19
CA ARG A 70 4.43 -12.01 -3.04
C ARG A 70 3.70 -12.16 -1.70
N ALA A 71 4.10 -13.12 -0.85
CA ALA A 71 3.55 -13.27 0.50
C ALA A 71 4.15 -12.27 1.52
N SER A 72 5.23 -11.58 1.16
CA SER A 72 6.01 -10.72 2.08
C SER A 72 6.33 -9.33 1.53
N ASN A 73 5.67 -8.92 0.45
CA ASN A 73 5.81 -7.61 -0.21
C ASN A 73 4.79 -6.53 0.25
N ALA A 74 4.14 -6.69 1.41
CA ALA A 74 3.05 -5.83 1.88
C ALA A 74 3.34 -4.32 1.81
N ALA A 75 4.58 -3.90 2.11
CA ALA A 75 4.99 -2.51 2.01
C ALA A 75 4.87 -1.96 0.58
N ASP A 76 5.27 -2.76 -0.41
CA ASP A 76 5.16 -2.35 -1.82
C ASP A 76 3.72 -2.43 -2.32
N CYS A 77 2.92 -3.39 -1.85
CA CYS A 77 1.47 -3.38 -2.09
C CYS A 77 0.82 -2.09 -1.59
N ALA A 78 1.19 -1.63 -0.39
CA ALA A 78 0.60 -0.43 0.18
C ALA A 78 0.95 0.85 -0.61
N LEU A 79 2.16 0.93 -1.14
CA LEU A 79 2.59 2.05 -2.00
C LEU A 79 2.00 1.94 -3.40
N ALA A 80 1.84 0.74 -3.95
CA ALA A 80 1.21 0.48 -5.23
C ALA A 80 -0.29 0.87 -5.21
N VAL A 81 -0.98 0.62 -4.09
CA VAL A 81 -2.34 1.12 -3.86
C VAL A 81 -2.37 2.64 -3.91
N LEU A 82 -1.47 3.34 -3.20
CA LEU A 82 -1.43 4.81 -3.25
C LEU A 82 -1.12 5.34 -4.64
N SER A 83 -0.13 4.77 -5.32
CA SER A 83 0.23 5.16 -6.70
C SER A 83 -0.99 5.05 -7.61
N THR A 84 -1.67 3.90 -7.57
CA THR A 84 -2.86 3.64 -8.40
C THR A 84 -4.04 4.51 -8.00
N TRP A 85 -4.29 4.69 -6.69
CA TRP A 85 -5.34 5.56 -6.16
C TRP A 85 -5.16 7.00 -6.61
N HIS A 86 -3.93 7.49 -6.70
CA HIS A 86 -3.62 8.83 -7.19
C HIS A 86 -3.34 8.86 -8.71
N GLY A 87 -3.70 7.82 -9.47
CA GLY A 87 -3.76 7.87 -10.93
C GLY A 87 -2.50 7.48 -11.69
N GLU A 88 -1.52 6.86 -11.01
CA GLU A 88 -0.42 6.13 -11.65
C GLU A 88 -0.54 4.64 -11.34
N PRO A 89 -1.25 3.86 -12.18
CA PRO A 89 -1.39 2.42 -11.98
C PRO A 89 -0.04 1.74 -11.80
N ALA A 90 0.09 0.98 -10.71
CA ALA A 90 1.30 0.24 -10.39
C ALA A 90 0.94 -1.07 -9.72
N THR A 91 1.55 -2.17 -10.18
CA THR A 91 1.47 -3.46 -9.48
C THR A 91 2.58 -3.50 -8.43
N ALA A 92 2.35 -4.26 -7.36
CA ALA A 92 3.33 -4.54 -6.34
C ALA A 92 4.43 -5.46 -6.90
N ALA A 93 5.66 -5.05 -6.67
CA ALA A 93 6.83 -5.86 -6.94
C ALA A 93 6.92 -7.02 -5.91
N PRO A 94 7.24 -8.26 -6.34
CA PRO A 94 7.56 -9.32 -5.41
C PRO A 94 8.87 -9.03 -4.67
N ARG A 95 9.10 -9.70 -3.54
CA ARG A 95 10.41 -9.69 -2.89
C ARG A 95 11.46 -10.27 -3.83
N LEU A 96 12.70 -9.79 -3.74
CA LEU A 96 13.81 -10.43 -4.44
C LEU A 96 13.92 -11.88 -3.94
N PRO A 97 13.97 -12.89 -4.83
CA PRO A 97 14.12 -14.27 -4.42
C PRO A 97 15.35 -14.49 -3.56
N GLU A 98 15.13 -14.81 -2.29
CA GLU A 98 16.14 -15.20 -1.33
C GLU A 98 15.73 -16.55 -0.73
N TYR A 99 16.72 -17.41 -0.49
CA TYR A 99 16.48 -18.74 0.03
C TYR A 99 17.31 -18.95 1.30
N ASP A 100 16.75 -19.69 2.24
CA ASP A 100 17.48 -20.12 3.42
C ASP A 100 18.49 -21.23 3.09
N ARG A 101 19.24 -21.64 4.11
CA ARG A 101 20.29 -22.67 4.06
C ARG A 101 19.80 -24.06 3.64
N ILE A 102 18.50 -24.32 3.65
CA ILE A 102 17.90 -25.59 3.19
C ILE A 102 17.09 -25.41 1.90
N GLY A 103 17.24 -24.28 1.21
CA GLY A 103 16.62 -24.00 -0.08
C GLY A 103 15.15 -23.56 -0.01
N ARG A 104 14.63 -23.22 1.17
CA ARG A 104 13.25 -22.71 1.29
C ARG A 104 13.22 -21.19 1.03
N PRO A 105 12.16 -20.67 0.39
CA PRO A 105 11.98 -19.24 0.23
C PRO A 105 12.04 -18.48 1.57
N ALA A 106 12.88 -17.46 1.65
CA ALA A 106 12.98 -16.58 2.80
C ALA A 106 11.89 -15.50 2.74
N LEU A 107 10.75 -15.75 3.38
CA LEU A 107 9.56 -14.88 3.35
C LEU A 107 9.65 -13.68 4.29
N THR A 108 10.83 -13.04 4.34
CA THR A 108 11.04 -11.84 5.14
C THR A 108 10.58 -10.61 4.38
N GLY A 109 9.95 -9.68 5.12
CA GLY A 109 9.53 -8.39 4.58
C GLY A 109 10.69 -7.56 4.05
N GLU A 110 10.36 -6.49 3.31
CA GLU A 110 11.35 -5.57 2.77
C GLU A 110 12.21 -4.90 3.83
N ARG A 111 13.54 -5.03 3.65
CA ARG A 111 14.53 -4.41 4.51
C ARG A 111 14.42 -2.89 4.35
N GLY A 112 14.14 -2.20 5.45
CA GLY A 112 13.96 -0.74 5.41
C GLY A 112 12.60 -0.29 4.87
N SER A 113 11.62 -1.20 4.72
CA SER A 113 10.26 -0.86 4.23
C SER A 113 9.63 0.35 4.89
N VAL A 114 9.73 0.47 6.21
CA VAL A 114 9.20 1.61 6.97
C VAL A 114 9.83 2.92 6.48
N HIS A 115 11.15 2.95 6.35
CA HIS A 115 11.87 4.13 5.86
C HIS A 115 11.47 4.46 4.40
N ARG A 116 11.33 3.44 3.54
CA ARG A 116 10.89 3.65 2.15
C ARG A 116 9.47 4.21 2.07
N ILE A 117 8.54 3.71 2.89
CA ILE A 117 7.19 4.25 2.98
C ILE A 117 7.24 5.73 3.37
N GLU A 118 7.96 6.07 4.43
CA GLU A 118 8.07 7.46 4.90
C GLU A 118 8.72 8.37 3.86
N GLN A 119 9.78 7.90 3.20
CA GLN A 119 10.50 8.63 2.17
C GLN A 119 9.63 8.87 0.94
N TRP A 120 8.92 7.85 0.44
CA TRP A 120 8.09 7.98 -0.75
C TRP A 120 6.85 8.84 -0.47
N VAL A 121 6.19 8.65 0.68
CA VAL A 121 5.05 9.47 1.06
C VAL A 121 5.44 10.90 1.45
N GLY A 122 6.70 11.12 1.84
CA GLY A 122 7.20 12.42 2.30
C GLY A 122 6.73 12.79 3.72
N GLN A 123 6.28 11.82 4.51
CA GLN A 123 5.76 12.01 5.86
C GLN A 123 6.17 10.85 6.77
N ARG A 124 6.30 11.12 8.07
CA ARG A 124 6.64 10.08 9.06
C ARG A 124 5.39 9.34 9.54
N LEU A 125 5.53 8.03 9.74
CA LEU A 125 4.49 7.19 10.33
C LEU A 125 4.28 7.59 11.79
N GLN A 126 3.06 8.01 12.12
CA GLN A 126 2.69 8.41 13.47
C GLN A 126 2.05 7.25 14.22
N TYR A 127 2.44 7.05 15.47
CA TYR A 127 1.82 6.08 16.35
C TYR A 127 0.43 6.56 16.80
N LEU A 128 -0.62 5.80 16.48
CA LEU A 128 -2.02 6.14 16.79
C LEU A 128 -2.62 5.30 17.92
N GLY A 129 -1.87 4.33 18.45
CA GLY A 129 -2.27 3.56 19.61
C GLY A 129 -2.15 2.05 19.45
N GLN A 130 -2.72 1.36 20.43
CA GLN A 130 -2.76 -0.10 20.54
C GLN A 130 -4.09 -0.65 19.98
N GLY A 131 -4.02 -1.69 19.16
CA GLY A 131 -5.18 -2.46 18.73
C GLY A 131 -6.26 -1.67 17.98
N ARG A 132 -7.49 -2.18 18.08
CA ARG A 132 -8.68 -1.66 17.37
C ARG A 132 -9.04 -0.19 17.66
N HIS A 133 -8.55 0.40 18.75
CA HIS A 133 -8.91 1.76 19.16
C HIS A 133 -8.31 2.86 18.26
N ALA A 134 -7.27 2.55 17.48
CA ALA A 134 -6.68 3.49 16.55
C ALA A 134 -7.53 3.67 15.27
N TYR A 135 -8.30 2.66 14.85
CA TYR A 135 -9.02 2.70 13.57
C TYR A 135 -10.14 3.75 13.49
N PRO A 136 -10.94 3.98 14.55
CA PRO A 136 -11.90 5.09 14.54
C PRO A 136 -11.25 6.46 14.32
N ILE A 137 -10.02 6.69 14.83
CA ILE A 137 -9.27 7.94 14.63
C ILE A 137 -8.87 8.09 13.16
N ILE A 138 -8.35 7.01 12.56
CA ILE A 138 -7.98 6.99 11.13
C ILE A 138 -9.22 7.25 10.27
N ALA A 139 -10.31 6.51 10.51
CA ALA A 139 -11.55 6.65 9.76
C ALA A 139 -12.10 8.07 9.85
N ARG A 140 -12.12 8.66 11.06
CA ARG A 140 -12.60 10.03 11.26
C ARG A 140 -11.79 11.05 10.46
N ARG A 141 -10.45 10.97 10.52
CA ARG A 141 -9.57 11.89 9.78
C ARG A 141 -9.71 11.74 8.26
N LEU A 142 -9.88 10.51 7.76
CA LEU A 142 -10.15 10.27 6.34
C LEU A 142 -11.50 10.86 5.91
N LEU A 143 -12.55 10.70 6.73
CA LEU A 143 -13.86 11.30 6.48
C LEU A 143 -13.79 12.83 6.47
N ASP A 144 -13.15 13.43 7.46
CA ASP A 144 -12.97 14.88 7.57
C ASP A 144 -12.14 15.46 6.40
N ALA A 145 -11.19 14.68 5.86
CA ALA A 145 -10.39 15.07 4.70
C ALA A 145 -11.13 14.92 3.35
N GLY A 146 -12.25 14.21 3.32
CA GLY A 146 -13.10 14.05 2.13
C GLY A 146 -12.55 13.08 1.08
N HIS A 147 -13.29 12.94 -0.02
CA HIS A 147 -12.97 12.00 -1.09
C HIS A 147 -11.58 12.23 -1.69
N GLY A 148 -10.85 11.13 -1.86
CA GLY A 148 -9.48 11.11 -2.35
C GLY A 148 -8.43 11.10 -1.23
N ALA A 149 -8.84 11.35 0.02
CA ALA A 149 -7.98 11.12 1.17
C ALA A 149 -7.57 9.64 1.28
N SER A 150 -6.35 9.41 1.74
CA SER A 150 -5.75 8.09 1.79
C SER A 150 -4.84 7.95 3.01
N ALA A 151 -4.59 6.70 3.40
CA ALA A 151 -3.73 6.36 4.51
C ALA A 151 -2.85 5.16 4.16
N VAL A 152 -1.59 5.22 4.59
CA VAL A 152 -0.74 4.03 4.73
C VAL A 152 -0.71 3.66 6.19
N ILE A 153 -1.01 2.41 6.49
CA ILE A 153 -1.09 1.87 7.84
C ILE A 153 -0.05 0.77 7.97
N VAL A 154 0.75 0.83 9.03
CA VAL A 154 1.66 -0.24 9.43
C VAL A 154 1.24 -0.73 10.81
N VAL A 155 0.94 -2.02 10.92
CA VAL A 155 0.60 -2.65 12.20
C VAL A 155 1.71 -3.57 12.67
N ARG A 156 1.81 -3.77 13.98
CA ARG A 156 2.70 -4.76 14.59
C ARG A 156 1.88 -5.84 15.30
N TRP A 157 2.34 -7.08 15.22
CA TRP A 157 1.68 -8.22 15.85
C TRP A 157 2.30 -8.55 17.21
N PRO A 158 1.52 -9.13 18.16
CA PRO A 158 2.06 -9.61 19.43
C PRO A 158 3.20 -10.63 19.27
N GLY A 159 3.08 -11.54 18.30
CA GLY A 159 4.08 -12.56 18.00
C GLY A 159 5.30 -12.07 17.22
N GLY A 160 5.42 -10.76 16.99
CA GLY A 160 6.45 -10.17 16.14
C GLY A 160 6.03 -10.04 14.68
N GLY A 161 6.82 -9.28 13.92
CA GLY A 161 6.49 -8.91 12.55
C GLY A 161 5.56 -7.69 12.43
N SER A 162 5.36 -7.26 11.20
CA SER A 162 4.54 -6.11 10.84
C SER A 162 3.85 -6.33 9.52
N HIS A 163 2.73 -5.64 9.30
CA HIS A 163 2.00 -5.67 8.04
C HIS A 163 1.65 -4.25 7.59
N ALA A 164 1.75 -3.99 6.29
CA ALA A 164 1.48 -2.69 5.68
C ALA A 164 0.29 -2.80 4.72
N TRP A 165 -0.60 -1.82 4.77
CA TRP A 165 -1.89 -1.83 4.10
C TRP A 165 -2.49 -0.42 4.11
N ASN A 166 -3.69 -0.22 3.57
CA ASN A 166 -4.24 1.12 3.33
C ASN A 166 -5.66 1.30 3.86
N ALA A 167 -6.06 2.56 3.96
CA ALA A 167 -7.46 2.98 3.99
C ALA A 167 -7.64 4.22 3.10
N VAL A 168 -8.79 4.35 2.45
CA VAL A 168 -9.09 5.48 1.56
C VAL A 168 -10.49 6.00 1.80
N ASN A 169 -10.72 7.29 1.53
CA ASN A 169 -12.06 7.86 1.47
C ASN A 169 -12.56 7.83 0.01
N SER A 170 -13.46 6.88 -0.27
CA SER A 170 -14.14 6.76 -1.56
C SER A 170 -15.56 7.28 -1.44
N GLY A 171 -15.86 8.45 -2.02
CA GLY A 171 -17.22 9.00 -2.03
C GLY A 171 -17.84 9.28 -0.66
N GLY A 172 -17.05 9.53 0.40
CA GLY A 172 -17.55 9.74 1.76
C GLY A 172 -17.60 8.47 2.61
N GLU A 173 -17.07 7.35 2.12
CA GLU A 173 -16.96 6.09 2.84
C GLU A 173 -15.50 5.66 2.99
N VAL A 174 -15.14 5.16 4.17
CA VAL A 174 -13.79 4.65 4.43
C VAL A 174 -13.72 3.19 4.01
N ILE A 175 -12.88 2.92 3.00
CA ILE A 175 -12.59 1.56 2.55
C ILE A 175 -11.19 1.17 3.02
N TRP A 176 -11.11 0.04 3.70
CA TRP A 176 -9.87 -0.58 4.15
C TRP A 176 -9.38 -1.54 3.09
N ILE A 177 -8.12 -1.44 2.69
CA ILE A 177 -7.56 -2.18 1.56
C ILE A 177 -6.33 -2.95 2.03
N ASP A 178 -6.37 -4.26 1.86
CA ASP A 178 -5.20 -5.13 1.91
C ASP A 178 -4.97 -5.72 0.52
N ALA A 179 -4.21 -4.99 -0.29
CA ALA A 179 -3.87 -5.39 -1.64
C ALA A 179 -2.91 -6.59 -1.70
N GLN A 180 -2.15 -6.87 -0.63
CA GLN A 180 -1.34 -8.10 -0.60
C GLN A 180 -2.25 -9.33 -0.68
N ARG A 181 -3.40 -9.27 -0.01
CA ARG A 181 -4.44 -10.31 -0.01
C ARG A 181 -5.50 -10.12 -1.10
N GLY A 182 -5.41 -9.08 -1.92
CA GLY A 182 -6.44 -8.71 -2.90
C GLY A 182 -7.81 -8.45 -2.26
N HIS A 183 -7.83 -7.94 -1.02
CA HIS A 183 -9.03 -7.81 -0.21
C HIS A 183 -9.31 -6.34 0.13
N MET A 184 -10.59 -5.99 0.18
CA MET A 184 -11.05 -4.74 0.74
C MET A 184 -12.24 -4.97 1.67
N SER A 185 -12.50 -4.03 2.57
CA SER A 185 -13.57 -4.12 3.57
C SER A 185 -14.02 -2.74 4.01
N VAL A 186 -15.25 -2.64 4.51
CA VAL A 186 -15.78 -1.44 5.19
C VAL A 186 -15.41 -1.41 6.68
N GLU A 187 -14.93 -2.53 7.22
CA GLU A 187 -14.38 -2.65 8.57
C GLU A 187 -12.89 -3.00 8.55
N PRO A 188 -12.10 -2.53 9.52
CA PRO A 188 -10.68 -2.83 9.59
C PRO A 188 -10.43 -4.33 9.91
N PRO A 189 -9.79 -5.11 9.02
CA PRO A 189 -9.55 -6.55 9.17
C PRO A 189 -8.63 -6.97 10.33
N TYR A 190 -7.86 -6.06 10.93
CA TYR A 190 -6.77 -6.41 11.86
C TYR A 190 -6.95 -5.84 13.27
N THR A 191 -7.77 -6.47 14.11
CA THR A 191 -8.14 -5.92 15.43
C THR A 191 -7.15 -6.28 16.56
N THR A 192 -6.41 -7.37 16.43
CA THR A 192 -5.49 -7.89 17.47
C THR A 192 -4.03 -7.52 17.16
N VAL A 193 -3.68 -6.24 17.32
CA VAL A 193 -2.34 -5.68 17.01
C VAL A 193 -1.74 -4.93 18.21
N THR A 194 -0.42 -4.96 18.35
CA THR A 194 0.36 -4.28 19.42
C THR A 194 0.85 -2.88 19.03
N GLY A 195 0.38 -2.37 17.90
CA GLY A 195 0.66 -0.99 17.51
C GLY A 195 0.11 -0.70 16.13
N VAL A 196 -0.49 0.48 16.00
CA VAL A 196 -0.95 1.02 14.72
C VAL A 196 -0.17 2.29 14.46
N PHE A 197 0.54 2.31 13.34
CA PHE A 197 1.29 3.44 12.84
C PHE A 197 0.68 3.87 11.51
N CYS A 198 0.53 5.17 11.27
CA CYS A 198 -0.16 5.63 10.08
C CYS A 198 0.37 6.98 9.58
N VAL A 199 0.35 7.15 8.26
CA VAL A 199 0.34 8.46 7.60
C VAL A 199 -1.03 8.61 6.97
N ILE A 200 -1.69 9.74 7.24
CA ILE A 200 -3.00 10.10 6.67
C ILE A 200 -2.79 11.35 5.83
N LEU A 201 -3.25 11.31 4.58
CA LEU A 201 -3.10 12.37 3.61
C LEU A 201 -4.47 12.78 3.07
N ASP A 202 -4.64 14.06 2.79
CA ASP A 202 -5.71 14.51 1.92
C ASP A 202 -5.41 14.19 0.44
N ARG A 203 -6.36 14.47 -0.45
CA ARG A 203 -6.20 14.25 -1.90
C ARG A 203 -5.03 15.01 -2.55
N ARG A 204 -4.48 16.03 -1.87
CA ARG A 204 -3.33 16.84 -2.30
C ARG A 204 -2.02 16.36 -1.69
N GLY A 205 -2.02 15.25 -0.94
CA GLY A 205 -0.83 14.70 -0.29
C GLY A 205 -0.43 15.44 0.99
N ARG A 206 -1.32 16.25 1.58
CA ARG A 206 -1.03 16.99 2.81
C ARG A 206 -1.44 16.17 4.03
N PRO A 207 -0.64 16.15 5.10
CA PRO A 207 -0.94 15.38 6.30
C PRO A 207 -2.23 15.84 7.01
N ARG A 208 -2.91 14.91 7.69
CA ARG A 208 -4.16 15.12 8.44
C ARG A 208 -4.20 14.42 9.81
#